data_AF-A0A7C4AGX5-F1
#
_entry.id   AF-A0A7C4AGX5-F1
#
_cell.length_a   1.000
_cell.length_b   1.000
_cell.length_c   1.000
_cell.angle_alpha   90.00
_cell.angle_beta   90.00
_cell.angle_gamma   90.00
#
_symmetry.space_group_name_H-M   'P 1'
#
loop_
_entity.id
_entity.type
_entity.pdbx_description
1 polymer ?
#
loop_
_entity_poly.entity_id
_entity_poly.type
_entity_poly.pdbx_seq_one_letter_code
_entity_poly.pdbx_strand_id
1 'polypeptide(L)'
;FLFGLTTPEVQALRRDGYAPARYAQADPRLGAALDMIASGAFSGGDRELFKPLVDNLLHQDDYMVLADFASYMEAQDRAVRLYGDPDAWTRMSILNVARLGMFSSDRSIREYCGKIWKIPVA
;
A
#
# COMPACT_ATOMS: atom_id res chain seq x y z
N PHE A 1 -6.95 1.10 -8.05
CA PHE A 1 -7.85 1.18 -6.90
C PHE A 1 -7.10 1.89 -5.78
N LEU A 2 -7.29 3.19 -5.62
CA LEU A 2 -6.66 3.93 -4.52
C LEU A 2 -7.25 3.47 -3.19
N PHE A 3 -6.42 3.45 -2.15
CA PHE A 3 -6.76 3.04 -0.79
C PHE A 3 -5.77 3.69 0.19
N GLY A 4 -6.01 3.48 1.49
CA GLY A 4 -5.12 3.92 2.55
C GLY A 4 -5.24 5.40 2.89
N LEU A 5 -4.49 5.77 3.91
CA LEU A 5 -4.38 7.14 4.40
C LEU A 5 -3.67 8.03 3.40
N THR A 6 -4.16 9.25 3.25
CA THR A 6 -3.46 10.31 2.52
C THR A 6 -2.27 10.84 3.34
N THR A 7 -1.32 11.52 2.69
CA THR A 7 -0.17 12.12 3.39
C THR A 7 -0.57 13.02 4.56
N PRO A 8 -1.58 13.90 4.45
CA PRO A 8 -2.05 14.69 5.60
C PRO A 8 -2.65 13.85 6.72
N GLU A 9 -3.40 12.78 6.39
CA GLU A 9 -4.02 11.89 7.38
C GLU A 9 -2.97 11.07 8.13
N VAL A 10 -1.92 10.60 7.44
CA VAL A 10 -0.75 9.97 8.08
C VAL A 10 -0.12 10.92 9.10
N GLN A 11 0.09 12.18 8.73
CA GLN A 11 0.67 13.18 9.64
C GLN A 11 -0.25 13.47 10.84
N ALA A 12 -1.56 13.57 10.61
CA ALA A 12 -2.53 13.77 11.68
C ALA A 12 -2.54 12.58 12.66
N LEU A 13 -2.66 11.36 12.15
CA LEU A 13 -2.71 10.15 12.96
C LEU A 13 -1.43 9.96 13.80
N ARG A 14 -0.26 10.30 13.26
CA ARG A 14 0.98 10.30 14.06
C ARG A 14 0.94 11.30 15.20
N ARG A 15 0.51 12.54 14.93
CA ARG A 15 0.43 13.60 15.95
C ARG A 15 -0.56 13.26 17.06
N ASP A 16 -1.65 12.57 16.72
CA ASP A 16 -2.71 12.20 17.67
C ASP A 16 -2.35 10.99 18.54
N GLY A 17 -1.14 10.43 18.39
CA GLY A 17 -0.66 9.29 19.16
C GLY A 17 -1.14 7.97 18.59
N TYR A 18 -0.68 7.65 17.38
CA TYR A 18 -0.94 6.38 16.70
C TYR A 18 -0.67 5.17 17.61
N ALA A 19 -1.68 4.31 17.78
CA ALA A 19 -1.62 3.11 18.61
C ALA A 19 -1.96 1.88 17.76
N PRO A 20 -0.95 1.20 17.15
CA PRO A 20 -1.17 0.15 16.15
C PRO A 20 -2.00 -1.02 16.68
N ALA A 21 -1.72 -1.47 17.90
CA ALA A 21 -2.45 -2.57 18.55
C ALA A 21 -3.98 -2.39 18.58
N ARG A 22 -4.49 -1.15 18.59
CA ARG A 22 -5.94 -0.89 18.55
C ARG A 22 -6.58 -1.34 17.24
N TYR A 23 -5.85 -1.24 16.12
CA TYR A 23 -6.34 -1.67 14.82
C TYR A 23 -6.42 -3.21 14.75
N ALA A 24 -5.42 -3.91 15.28
CA ALA A 24 -5.45 -5.37 15.39
C ALA A 24 -6.59 -5.87 16.30
N GLN A 25 -6.90 -5.15 17.37
CA GLN A 25 -8.03 -5.48 18.26
C GLN A 25 -9.39 -5.17 17.62
N ALA A 26 -9.48 -4.15 16.78
CA ALA A 26 -10.72 -3.72 16.16
C ALA A 26 -11.11 -4.58 14.93
N ASP A 27 -10.15 -5.15 14.20
CA ASP A 27 -10.39 -6.03 13.06
C ASP A 27 -9.98 -7.48 13.37
N PRO A 28 -10.94 -8.40 13.60
CA PRO A 28 -10.65 -9.80 13.91
C PRO A 28 -9.82 -10.52 12.83
N ARG A 29 -9.93 -10.10 11.56
CA ARG A 29 -9.16 -10.70 10.46
C ARG A 29 -7.69 -10.33 10.58
N LEU A 30 -7.41 -9.08 10.95
CA LEU A 30 -6.06 -8.60 11.19
C LEU A 30 -5.45 -9.28 12.41
N GLY A 31 -6.20 -9.33 13.52
CA GLY A 31 -5.77 -10.05 14.72
C GLY A 31 -5.42 -11.51 14.43
N ALA A 32 -6.30 -12.24 13.75
CA ALA A 32 -6.07 -13.63 13.38
C ALA A 32 -4.85 -13.81 12.45
N ALA A 33 -4.62 -12.88 11.52
CA ALA A 33 -3.45 -12.91 10.65
C ALA A 33 -2.14 -12.75 11.45
N LEU A 34 -2.10 -11.78 12.37
CA LEU A 34 -0.93 -11.57 13.24
C LEU A 34 -0.69 -12.76 14.16
N ASP A 35 -1.74 -13.32 14.77
CA ASP A 35 -1.65 -14.51 15.62
C ASP A 35 -1.13 -15.72 14.85
N MET A 36 -1.59 -15.91 13.61
CA MET A 36 -1.13 -17.00 12.76
C MET A 36 0.36 -16.85 12.41
N ILE A 37 0.82 -15.63 12.12
CA ILE A 37 2.25 -15.34 11.88
C ILE A 37 3.07 -15.61 13.15
N ALA A 38 2.58 -15.18 14.32
CA ALA A 38 3.24 -15.38 15.62
C ALA A 38 3.19 -16.83 16.14
N SER A 39 2.34 -17.68 15.56
CA SER A 39 2.13 -19.06 16.03
C SER A 39 3.27 -20.01 15.68
N GLY A 40 4.14 -19.65 14.74
CA GLY A 40 5.15 -20.54 14.17
C GLY A 40 4.65 -21.41 13.01
N ALA A 41 3.38 -21.23 12.58
CA ALA A 41 2.78 -21.99 11.48
C ALA A 41 3.55 -21.87 10.15
N PHE A 42 4.22 -20.72 9.92
CA PHE A 42 4.99 -20.45 8.69
C PHE A 42 6.50 -20.69 8.83
N SER A 43 6.94 -21.22 9.97
CA SER A 43 8.37 -21.35 10.34
C SER A 43 8.67 -22.70 10.97
N GLY A 44 7.86 -23.73 10.70
CA GLY A 44 8.08 -25.09 11.22
C GLY A 44 7.96 -25.19 12.74
N GLY A 45 7.19 -24.29 13.36
CA GLY A 45 7.00 -24.22 14.82
C GLY A 45 7.90 -23.20 15.53
N ASP A 46 8.84 -22.55 14.83
CA ASP A 46 9.67 -21.50 15.42
C ASP A 46 8.87 -20.20 15.60
N ARG A 47 8.52 -19.88 16.85
CA ARG A 47 7.75 -18.67 17.21
C ARG A 47 8.60 -17.41 17.31
N GLU A 48 9.92 -17.54 17.38
CA GLU A 48 10.83 -16.42 17.54
C GLU A 48 11.20 -15.78 16.21
N LEU A 49 11.19 -16.55 15.10
CA LEU A 49 11.59 -16.08 13.77
C LEU A 49 10.86 -14.79 13.33
N PHE A 50 9.53 -14.73 13.52
CA PHE A 50 8.72 -13.57 13.13
C PHE A 50 8.37 -12.63 14.29
N LYS A 51 8.81 -12.95 15.52
CA LYS A 51 8.51 -12.14 16.69
C LYS A 51 8.93 -10.67 16.53
N PRO A 52 10.12 -10.33 16.00
CA PRO A 52 10.50 -8.92 15.79
C PRO A 52 9.55 -8.15 14.86
N LEU A 53 9.03 -8.82 13.83
CA LEU A 53 8.08 -8.23 12.89
C LEU A 53 6.73 -7.96 13.58
N VAL A 54 6.17 -8.96 14.26
CA VAL A 54 4.88 -8.84 14.94
C VAL A 54 4.95 -7.83 16.07
N ASP A 55 6.03 -7.84 16.86
CA ASP A 55 6.25 -6.88 17.93
C ASP A 55 6.37 -5.45 17.37
N ASN A 56 7.09 -5.25 16.26
CA ASN A 56 7.14 -3.93 15.61
C ASN A 56 5.75 -3.46 15.13
N LEU A 57 4.98 -4.34 14.48
CA LEU A 57 3.64 -4.00 13.97
C LEU A 57 2.65 -3.66 15.09
N LEU A 58 2.75 -4.29 16.26
CA LEU A 58 1.82 -4.03 17.36
C LEU A 58 2.19 -2.79 18.19
N HIS A 59 3.49 -2.42 18.25
CA HIS A 59 3.97 -1.38 19.15
C HIS A 59 4.43 -0.10 18.45
N GLN A 60 5.04 -0.20 17.26
CA GLN A 60 5.62 0.95 16.56
C GLN A 60 4.89 1.24 15.25
N ASP A 61 4.86 0.25 14.35
CA ASP A 61 4.28 0.33 13.00
C ASP A 61 4.48 1.70 12.32
N ASP A 62 5.74 2.06 12.13
CA ASP A 62 6.13 3.33 11.51
C ASP A 62 5.64 3.49 10.07
N TYR A 63 5.00 2.49 9.47
CA TYR A 63 4.47 2.61 8.11
C TYR A 63 2.95 2.53 8.08
N MET A 64 2.28 2.52 9.24
CA MET A 64 0.82 2.48 9.35
C MET A 64 0.20 1.28 8.61
N VAL A 65 0.92 0.16 8.58
CA VAL A 65 0.48 -1.07 7.94
C VAL A 65 -0.84 -1.53 8.53
N LEU A 66 -0.99 -1.45 9.86
CA LEU A 66 -2.20 -1.89 10.54
C LEU A 66 -3.36 -0.91 10.32
N ALA A 67 -3.08 0.38 10.18
CA ALA A 67 -4.09 1.39 9.92
C ALA A 67 -4.70 1.25 8.51
N ASP A 68 -3.87 0.94 7.51
CA ASP A 68 -4.32 0.81 6.12
C ASP A 68 -4.96 -0.55 5.80
N PHE A 69 -4.77 -1.57 6.66
CA PHE A 69 -5.19 -2.96 6.42
C PHE A 69 -6.64 -3.10 5.93
N ALA A 70 -7.59 -2.50 6.64
CA ALA A 70 -9.01 -2.65 6.29
C ALA A 70 -9.32 -2.05 4.91
N SER A 71 -8.81 -0.84 4.63
CA SER A 71 -9.01 -0.16 3.35
C SER A 71 -8.31 -0.89 2.19
N TYR A 72 -7.18 -1.53 2.47
CA TYR A 72 -6.47 -2.39 1.53
C TYR A 72 -7.30 -3.63 1.18
N MET A 73 -7.87 -4.31 2.17
CA MET A 73 -8.73 -5.48 1.95
C MET A 73 -9.95 -5.11 1.09
N GLU A 74 -10.59 -3.97 1.35
CA GLU A 74 -11.70 -3.50 0.53
C GLU A 74 -11.28 -3.18 -0.92
N ALA A 75 -10.09 -2.61 -1.10
CA ALA A 75 -9.56 -2.32 -2.43
C ALA A 75 -9.22 -3.59 -3.21
N GLN A 76 -8.67 -4.60 -2.53
CA GLN A 76 -8.43 -5.93 -3.08
C GLN A 76 -9.73 -6.60 -3.50
N ASP A 77 -10.75 -6.57 -2.64
CA ASP A 77 -12.07 -7.11 -2.97
C ASP A 77 -12.70 -6.44 -4.20
N ARG A 78 -12.55 -5.12 -4.34
CA ARG A 78 -12.98 -4.40 -5.56
C ARG A 78 -12.22 -4.86 -6.80
N ALA A 79 -10.90 -5.06 -6.67
CA ALA A 79 -10.06 -5.52 -7.77
C ALA A 79 -10.43 -6.95 -8.20
N VAL A 80 -10.61 -7.87 -7.24
CA VAL A 80 -11.00 -9.26 -7.50
C VAL A 80 -12.38 -9.33 -8.15
N ARG A 81 -13.36 -8.57 -7.66
CA ARG A 81 -14.70 -8.51 -8.29
C ARG A 81 -14.62 -8.01 -9.73
N LEU A 82 -13.86 -6.95 -9.99
CA LEU A 82 -13.70 -6.43 -11.35
C LEU A 82 -12.98 -7.42 -12.26
N TYR A 83 -12.00 -8.16 -11.74
CA TYR A 83 -11.28 -9.17 -12.51
C TYR A 83 -12.21 -10.29 -13.03
N GLY A 84 -13.30 -10.56 -12.32
CA GLY A 84 -14.38 -11.45 -12.78
C GLY A 84 -15.17 -10.94 -13.99
N ASP A 85 -14.98 -9.69 -14.42
CA ASP A 85 -15.54 -9.08 -15.62
C ASP A 85 -14.39 -8.75 -16.62
N PRO A 86 -14.07 -9.67 -17.56
CA PRO A 86 -12.95 -9.51 -18.47
C PRO A 86 -13.06 -8.28 -19.37
N ASP A 87 -14.27 -7.87 -19.76
CA ASP A 87 -14.48 -6.73 -20.66
C ASP A 87 -14.20 -5.41 -19.92
N ALA A 88 -14.74 -5.27 -18.71
CA ALA A 88 -14.49 -4.10 -17.88
C ALA A 88 -13.01 -4.00 -17.48
N TRP A 89 -12.39 -5.14 -17.09
CA TRP A 89 -10.97 -5.20 -16.77
C TRP A 89 -10.08 -4.80 -17.96
N THR A 90 -10.34 -5.37 -19.13
CA THR A 90 -9.59 -5.07 -20.36
C THR A 90 -9.74 -3.61 -20.76
N ARG A 91 -10.95 -3.07 -20.71
CA ARG A 91 -11.20 -1.65 -20.97
C ARG A 91 -10.39 -0.76 -20.03
N MET A 92 -10.37 -1.06 -18.73
CA MET A 92 -9.58 -0.30 -17.76
C MET A 92 -8.08 -0.39 -18.03
N SER A 93 -7.57 -1.56 -18.41
CA SER A 93 -6.17 -1.75 -18.81
C SER A 93 -5.79 -0.89 -20.01
N ILE A 94 -6.58 -0.94 -21.10
CA ILE A 94 -6.36 -0.14 -22.32
C ILE A 94 -6.36 1.35 -22.00
N LEU A 95 -7.31 1.82 -21.17
CA LEU A 95 -7.39 3.23 -20.79
C LEU A 95 -6.19 3.68 -19.94
N ASN A 96 -5.61 2.81 -19.11
CA ASN A 96 -4.35 3.11 -18.42
C ASN A 96 -3.24 3.30 -19.45
N VAL A 97 -3.01 2.33 -20.35
CA VAL A 97 -1.98 2.42 -21.40
C VAL A 97 -2.13 3.69 -22.23
N ALA A 98 -3.34 4.00 -22.70
CA ALA A 98 -3.61 5.18 -23.50
C ALA A 98 -3.34 6.51 -22.77
N ARG A 99 -3.35 6.52 -21.43
CA ARG A 99 -3.19 7.73 -20.59
C ARG A 99 -1.81 7.85 -19.94
N LEU A 100 -0.90 6.88 -20.14
CA LEU A 100 0.43 6.87 -19.50
C LEU A 100 1.49 7.72 -20.22
N GLY A 101 1.15 8.38 -21.34
CA GLY A 101 2.14 9.11 -22.16
C GLY A 101 2.95 10.18 -21.42
N MET A 102 2.38 10.82 -20.39
CA MET A 102 3.09 11.79 -19.55
C MET A 102 4.31 11.17 -18.82
N PHE A 103 4.30 9.86 -18.57
CA PHE A 103 5.37 9.17 -17.84
C PHE A 103 6.56 8.73 -18.71
N SER A 104 6.60 9.10 -20.00
CA SER A 104 7.80 8.90 -20.83
C SER A 104 9.00 9.66 -20.26
N SER A 105 10.16 8.99 -20.20
CA SER A 105 11.43 9.61 -19.82
C SER A 105 11.82 10.75 -20.77
N ASP A 106 11.47 10.66 -22.05
CA ASP A 106 11.77 11.70 -23.04
C ASP A 106 11.14 13.02 -22.62
N ARG A 107 9.89 12.98 -22.13
CA ARG A 107 9.20 14.17 -21.62
C ARG A 107 9.95 14.78 -20.44
N SER A 108 10.40 13.97 -19.49
CA SER A 108 11.21 14.43 -18.35
C SER A 108 12.54 15.05 -18.82
N ILE A 109 13.25 14.42 -19.76
CA ILE A 109 14.50 14.95 -20.31
C ILE A 109 14.26 16.30 -20.99
N ARG A 110 13.20 16.44 -21.81
CA ARG A 110 12.85 17.72 -22.44
C ARG A 110 12.56 18.81 -21.40
N GLU A 111 11.86 18.47 -20.30
CA GLU A 111 11.63 19.42 -19.22
C GLU A 111 12.91 19.84 -18.51
N TYR A 112 13.84 18.92 -18.26
CA TYR A 112 15.15 19.24 -17.70
C TYR A 112 15.96 20.15 -18.64
N CYS A 113 16.02 19.82 -19.93
CA CYS A 113 16.66 20.65 -20.95
C CYS A 113 16.14 22.09 -20.95
N GLY A 114 14.81 22.28 -20.95
CA GLY A 114 14.21 23.61 -21.01
C GLY A 114 14.24 24.37 -19.67
N LYS A 115 13.99 23.70 -18.54
CA LYS A 115 13.80 24.36 -17.24
C LYS A 115 15.10 24.52 -16.46
N ILE A 116 16.02 23.56 -16.57
CA ILE A 116 17.20 23.49 -15.69
C ILE A 116 18.49 23.64 -16.51
N TRP A 117 18.76 22.75 -17.47
CA TRP A 117 20.04 22.72 -18.18
C TRP A 117 20.21 23.82 -19.21
N LYS A 118 19.10 24.39 -19.69
CA LYS A 118 19.08 25.46 -20.71
C LYS A 118 19.79 25.07 -22.00
N ILE A 119 19.59 23.83 -22.44
CA ILE A 119 20.11 23.32 -23.72
C ILE A 119 18.98 23.14 -24.75
N PRO A 120 19.26 23.29 -26.05
CA PRO A 120 18.27 23.05 -27.10
C PRO A 120 17.70 21.64 -27.03
N VAL A 121 16.41 21.53 -27.31
CA VAL A 121 15.70 20.25 -27.44
C VAL A 121 15.46 20.01 -28.92
N ALA A 122 15.90 18.85 -29.42
CA ALA A 122 15.61 18.37 -30.77
C ALA A 122 14.17 17.83 -30.89
#